data_AF-A0A9N8YSG6-F1
#
_entry.id   AF-A0A9N8YSG6-F1
#
_cell.length_a   1.000
_cell.length_b   1.000
_cell.length_c   1.000
_cell.angle_alpha   90.00
_cell.angle_beta   90.00
_cell.angle_gamma   90.00
#
_symmetry.space_group_name_H-M   'P 1'
#
loop_
_entity.id
_entity.type
_entity.pdbx_description
1 polymer ?
#
loop_
_entity_poly.entity_id
_entity_poly.type
_entity_poly.pdbx_seq_one_letter_code
_entity_poly.pdbx_strand_id
1 'polypeptide(L)'
;MIGCVDLEKQQLENIWLKNLDIHLLIVLHSELYLKNGQKAVSIAQNNRIRKIINEIIQEITRKKRFVVVGHDVTTNILPNADIKIVLTANLITHINRRCDETKSTATKITRDILFRDEKSYKFIEDAIKVLTSIDTTYLSINQRERRSIAMWKVDIAG
;
A
#
# COMPACT_ATOMS: atom_id res chain seq x y z
N MET A 1 4.96 1.70 2.45
CA MET A 1 6.38 1.59 2.88
C MET A 1 7.20 1.93 1.64
N ILE A 2 8.02 2.99 1.67
CA ILE A 2 8.90 3.36 0.55
C ILE A 2 10.09 2.41 0.59
N GLY A 3 10.39 1.74 -0.53
CA GLY A 3 11.60 0.92 -0.68
C GLY A 3 12.03 0.89 -2.13
N CYS A 4 13.09 1.62 -2.45
CA CYS A 4 13.90 1.48 -3.65
C CYS A 4 15.14 0.70 -3.21
N VAL A 5 15.48 -0.41 -3.89
CA VAL A 5 16.69 -1.17 -3.60
C VAL A 5 17.63 -1.03 -4.78
N ASP A 6 18.81 -0.48 -4.50
CA ASP A 6 20.09 -0.89 -5.08
C ASP A 6 21.20 -0.32 -4.18
N LEU A 7 21.52 -1.02 -3.09
CA LEU A 7 22.69 -0.74 -2.24
C LEU A 7 23.26 -2.05 -1.66
N GLU A 8 24.57 -2.18 -1.72
CA GLU A 8 25.35 -3.36 -1.30
C GLU A 8 25.07 -3.75 0.17
N LYS A 9 24.98 -5.06 0.42
CA LYS A 9 24.56 -5.68 1.69
C LYS A 9 25.18 -5.08 2.97
N GLN A 10 26.43 -4.61 2.92
CA GLN A 10 27.13 -4.05 4.09
C GLN A 10 26.72 -2.61 4.44
N GLN A 11 26.18 -1.83 3.49
CA GLN A 11 25.66 -0.49 3.79
C GLN A 11 24.26 -0.53 4.43
N LEU A 12 23.50 -1.61 4.21
CA LEU A 12 22.20 -1.81 4.83
C LEU A 12 22.32 -1.96 6.36
N GLU A 13 23.26 -2.74 6.87
CA GLU A 13 23.41 -2.92 8.33
C GLU A 13 23.70 -1.60 9.06
N ASN A 14 24.44 -0.68 8.44
CA ASN A 14 24.78 0.61 9.05
C ASN A 14 23.69 1.69 8.94
N ILE A 15 22.77 1.59 7.97
CA ILE A 15 21.64 2.51 7.82
C ILE A 15 20.44 2.06 8.67
N TRP A 16 20.21 0.76 8.80
CA TRP A 16 19.09 0.19 9.58
C TRP A 16 19.28 0.30 11.11
N LEU A 17 20.51 0.44 11.61
CA LEU A 17 20.76 0.52 13.05
C LEU A 17 20.69 1.94 13.65
N LYS A 18 20.59 3.01 12.84
CA LYS A 18 20.59 4.40 13.35
C LYS A 18 19.23 5.10 13.38
N ASN A 19 18.20 4.52 12.78
CA ASN A 19 16.85 5.09 12.80
C ASN A 19 15.87 4.06 13.33
N LEU A 20 15.72 4.08 14.65
CA LEU A 20 14.58 3.65 15.45
C LEU A 20 13.72 2.54 14.80
N ASP A 21 13.89 1.34 15.31
CA ASP A 21 13.14 0.12 14.99
C ASP A 21 11.62 0.38 14.93
N ILE A 22 11.11 0.79 13.76
CA ILE A 22 9.68 1.04 13.50
C ILE A 22 8.88 -0.24 13.76
N HIS A 23 9.53 -1.39 13.67
CA HIS A 23 8.91 -2.69 13.89
C HIS A 23 8.48 -2.89 15.35
N LEU A 24 9.13 -2.24 16.32
CA LEU A 24 8.80 -2.37 17.75
C LEU A 24 7.70 -1.39 18.19
N LEU A 25 7.54 -0.25 17.52
CA LEU A 25 6.55 0.77 17.88
C LEU A 25 5.14 0.49 17.33
N ILE A 26 5.02 -0.29 16.26
CA ILE A 26 3.72 -0.63 15.63
C ILE A 26 2.93 -1.65 16.46
N VAL A 27 3.61 -2.46 17.27
CA VAL A 27 2.97 -3.56 18.02
C VAL A 27 2.27 -3.10 19.30
N LEU A 28 2.49 -1.86 19.77
CA LEU A 28 2.22 -1.56 21.17
C LEU A 28 0.80 -1.04 21.51
N HIS A 29 -0.02 -0.56 20.58
CA HIS A 29 -1.44 -0.27 20.88
C HIS A 29 -2.31 -0.35 19.62
N SER A 30 -3.06 -1.44 19.46
CA SER A 30 -4.03 -1.62 18.37
C SER A 30 -5.02 -0.45 18.24
N GLU A 31 -5.42 0.16 19.35
CA GLU A 31 -6.31 1.32 19.35
C GLU A 31 -5.67 2.57 18.77
N LEU A 32 -4.37 2.80 19.03
CA LEU A 32 -3.64 3.92 18.45
C LEU A 32 -3.49 3.74 16.94
N TYR A 33 -3.25 2.51 16.49
CA TYR A 33 -3.18 2.17 15.07
C TYR A 33 -4.49 2.50 14.34
N LEU A 34 -5.63 2.04 14.87
CA LEU A 34 -6.95 2.31 14.29
C LEU A 34 -7.26 3.81 14.27
N LYS A 35 -6.99 4.50 15.38
CA LYS A 35 -7.20 5.96 15.50
C LYS A 35 -6.35 6.75 14.49
N ASN A 36 -5.10 6.34 14.29
CA ASN A 36 -4.21 6.97 13.32
C ASN A 36 -4.67 6.70 11.88
N GLY A 37 -5.16 5.50 11.59
CA GLY A 37 -5.75 5.15 10.29
C GLY A 37 -6.94 6.05 9.93
N GLN A 38 -7.85 6.28 10.88
CA GLN A 38 -9.01 7.16 10.67
C GLN A 38 -8.61 8.63 10.46
N LYS A 39 -7.65 9.14 11.25
CA LYS A 39 -7.11 10.49 11.05
C LYS A 39 -6.45 10.66 9.69
N ALA A 40 -5.70 9.66 9.23
CA ALA A 40 -5.06 9.69 7.91
C ALA A 40 -6.10 9.80 6.79
N VAL A 41 -7.23 9.10 6.89
CA VAL A 41 -8.35 9.24 5.93
C VAL A 41 -8.89 10.67 5.92
N SER A 42 -9.11 11.27 7.09
CA SER A 42 -9.60 12.66 7.18
C SER A 42 -8.61 13.66 6.55
N ILE A 43 -7.31 13.49 6.78
CA ILE A 43 -6.28 14.35 6.18
C ILE A 43 -6.24 14.17 4.66
N ALA A 44 -6.38 12.94 4.17
CA ALA A 44 -6.33 12.63 2.74
C ALA A 44 -7.49 13.27 1.93
N GLN A 45 -8.60 13.63 2.59
CA GLN A 45 -9.72 14.35 1.97
C GLN A 45 -9.43 15.84 1.72
N ASN A 46 -8.36 16.39 2.31
CA ASN A 46 -7.97 17.76 2.04
C ASN A 46 -7.22 17.86 0.70
N ASN A 47 -7.90 18.41 -0.30
CA ASN A 47 -7.37 18.55 -1.66
C ASN A 47 -6.05 19.34 -1.73
N ARG A 48 -5.86 20.35 -0.87
CA ARG A 48 -4.62 21.15 -0.87
C ARG A 48 -3.44 20.32 -0.38
N ILE A 49 -3.63 19.58 0.72
CA ILE A 49 -2.60 18.69 1.26
C ILE A 49 -2.30 17.56 0.27
N ARG A 50 -3.35 16.95 -0.29
CA ARG A 50 -3.22 15.89 -1.30
C ARG A 50 -2.45 16.35 -2.53
N LYS A 51 -2.72 17.57 -3.04
CA LYS A 51 -1.97 18.15 -4.16
C LYS A 51 -0.47 18.25 -3.86
N ILE A 52 -0.11 18.80 -2.69
CA ILE A 52 1.29 18.94 -2.27
C ILE A 52 1.97 17.56 -2.18
N ILE A 53 1.30 16.56 -1.57
CA ILE A 53 1.85 15.21 -1.46
C ILE A 53 2.02 14.56 -2.83
N ASN A 54 1.03 14.72 -3.73
CA ASN A 54 1.10 14.16 -5.07
C ASN A 54 2.27 14.76 -5.88
N GLU A 55 2.48 16.07 -5.81
CA GLU A 55 3.61 16.75 -6.46
C GLU A 55 4.95 16.22 -5.94
N ILE A 56 5.07 16.00 -4.62
CA ILE A 56 6.27 15.40 -4.03
C ILE A 56 6.49 13.98 -4.55
N ILE A 57 5.44 13.14 -4.57
CA ILE A 57 5.53 11.76 -5.08
C ILE A 57 5.94 11.75 -6.55
N GLN A 58 5.39 12.63 -7.37
CA GLN A 58 5.73 12.73 -8.79
C GLN A 58 7.19 13.16 -8.99
N GLU A 59 7.69 14.16 -8.24
CA GLU A 59 9.08 14.60 -8.39
C GLU A 59 10.07 13.54 -7.95
N ILE A 60 9.83 12.86 -6.81
CA ILE A 60 10.76 11.81 -6.34
C ILE A 60 10.80 10.64 -7.30
N THR A 61 9.68 10.30 -7.96
CA THR A 61 9.57 9.13 -8.84
C THR A 61 10.15 9.35 -10.24
N ARG A 62 10.49 10.58 -10.61
CA ARG A 62 11.01 10.92 -11.95
C ARG A 62 12.35 10.28 -12.33
N LYS A 63 13.20 9.98 -11.35
CA LYS A 63 14.63 9.62 -11.59
C LYS A 63 15.07 8.27 -11.03
N LYS A 64 14.19 7.47 -10.42
CA LYS A 64 14.56 6.15 -9.87
C LYS A 64 13.43 5.12 -10.07
N ARG A 65 13.77 3.84 -9.92
CA ARG A 65 12.80 2.73 -9.93
C ARG A 65 12.07 2.66 -8.59
N PHE A 66 10.84 3.16 -8.56
CA PHE A 66 10.00 3.13 -7.35
C PHE A 66 8.84 2.15 -7.49
N VAL A 67 8.50 1.51 -6.39
CA VAL A 67 7.18 0.89 -6.20
C VAL A 67 6.37 1.83 -5.30
N VAL A 68 5.27 2.37 -5.83
CA VAL A 68 4.37 3.26 -5.11
C VAL A 68 3.05 2.55 -4.86
N VAL A 69 2.57 2.59 -3.61
CA VAL A 69 1.36 1.87 -3.18
C VAL A 69 0.35 2.85 -2.60
N GLY A 70 -0.90 2.75 -3.06
CA GLY A 70 -2.02 3.56 -2.61
C GLY A 70 -3.26 3.35 -3.49
N HIS A 71 -4.41 3.90 -3.07
CA HIS A 71 -5.69 3.61 -3.72
C HIS A 71 -5.90 4.27 -5.09
N ASP A 72 -5.29 5.44 -5.33
CA ASP A 72 -5.42 6.20 -6.57
C ASP A 72 -4.08 6.45 -7.27
N VAL A 73 -3.06 5.67 -6.91
CA VAL A 73 -1.70 5.84 -7.47
C VAL A 73 -1.70 5.61 -8.97
N THR A 74 -2.35 4.55 -9.43
CA THR A 74 -2.33 4.11 -10.83
C THR A 74 -3.22 4.94 -11.75
N THR A 75 -4.17 5.70 -11.20
CA THR A 75 -5.16 6.46 -11.97
C THR A 75 -4.97 7.97 -11.88
N ASN A 76 -4.52 8.49 -10.74
CA ASN A 76 -4.46 9.93 -10.49
C ASN A 76 -3.04 10.44 -10.21
N ILE A 77 -2.26 9.75 -9.35
CA ILE A 77 -0.93 10.24 -8.94
C ILE A 77 0.12 9.95 -10.02
N LEU A 78 0.16 8.72 -10.52
CA LEU A 78 1.12 8.23 -11.53
C LEU A 78 0.37 7.50 -12.66
N PRO A 79 -0.49 8.19 -13.43
CA PRO A 79 -1.28 7.56 -14.49
C PRO A 79 -0.41 6.94 -15.61
N ASN A 80 0.79 7.50 -15.78
CA ASN A 80 1.77 7.10 -16.79
C ASN A 80 2.87 6.18 -16.22
N ALA A 81 2.65 5.56 -15.04
CA ALA A 81 3.58 4.56 -14.53
C ALA A 81 3.73 3.40 -15.53
N ASP A 82 4.97 2.93 -15.70
CA ASP A 82 5.31 1.86 -16.65
C ASP A 82 4.47 0.60 -16.37
N ILE A 83 4.29 0.27 -15.08
CA ILE A 83 3.57 -0.91 -14.63
C ILE A 83 2.56 -0.52 -13.56
N LYS A 84 1.31 -0.94 -13.77
CA LYS A 84 0.16 -0.61 -12.91
C LYS A 84 -0.52 -1.90 -12.48
N ILE A 85 -0.50 -2.16 -11.17
CA ILE A 85 -1.06 -3.39 -10.58
C ILE A 85 -2.14 -3.00 -9.57
N VAL A 86 -3.33 -3.59 -9.70
CA VAL A 86 -4.36 -3.49 -8.67
C VAL A 86 -4.44 -4.82 -7.92
N LEU A 87 -4.27 -4.80 -6.60
CA LEU A 87 -4.42 -6.00 -5.78
C LEU A 87 -5.81 -6.01 -5.15
N THR A 88 -6.55 -7.09 -5.35
CA THR A 88 -7.87 -7.30 -4.76
C THR A 88 -7.86 -8.49 -3.80
N ALA A 89 -8.80 -8.50 -2.87
CA ALA A 89 -9.10 -9.64 -2.00
C ALA A 89 -10.55 -9.52 -1.53
N ASN A 90 -11.17 -10.65 -1.19
CA ASN A 90 -12.47 -10.60 -0.55
C ASN A 90 -12.38 -9.98 0.88
N LEU A 91 -13.51 -9.49 1.37
CA LEU A 91 -13.60 -8.78 2.65
C LEU A 91 -13.16 -9.65 3.84
N ILE A 92 -13.55 -10.93 3.85
CA ILE A 92 -13.24 -11.86 4.94
C ILE A 92 -11.73 -12.08 5.06
N THR A 93 -11.04 -12.29 3.94
CA THR A 93 -9.59 -12.42 3.91
C THR A 93 -8.91 -11.13 4.38
N HIS A 94 -9.43 -9.96 4.00
CA HIS A 94 -8.88 -8.68 4.45
C HIS A 94 -9.02 -8.50 5.97
N ILE A 95 -10.18 -8.82 6.54
CA ILE A 95 -10.44 -8.80 7.98
C ILE A 95 -9.48 -9.75 8.71
N ASN A 96 -9.38 -11.01 8.25
CA ASN A 96 -8.54 -12.02 8.90
C ASN A 96 -7.06 -11.60 8.93
N ARG A 97 -6.50 -11.20 7.78
CA ARG A 97 -5.10 -10.72 7.70
C ARG A 97 -4.87 -9.54 8.63
N ARG A 98 -5.79 -8.59 8.67
CA ARG A 98 -5.64 -7.40 9.51
C ARG A 98 -5.81 -7.71 11.01
N CYS A 99 -6.68 -8.65 11.37
CA CYS A 99 -6.78 -9.17 12.73
C CYS A 99 -5.48 -9.80 13.20
N ASP A 100 -4.84 -10.59 12.33
CA ASP A 100 -3.56 -11.23 12.62
C ASP A 100 -2.44 -10.19 12.81
N GLU A 101 -2.40 -9.16 11.95
CA GLU A 101 -1.43 -8.07 12.01
C GLU A 101 -1.57 -7.21 13.27
N THR A 102 -2.79 -6.83 13.65
CA THR A 102 -3.03 -5.87 14.76
C THR A 102 -3.42 -6.54 16.07
N LYS A 103 -3.47 -7.87 16.12
CA LYS A 103 -3.95 -8.66 17.28
C LYS A 103 -5.27 -8.12 17.86
N SER A 104 -6.20 -7.78 16.97
CA SER A 104 -7.46 -7.09 17.30
C SER A 104 -8.68 -7.93 16.97
N THR A 105 -9.82 -7.61 17.58
CA THR A 105 -11.07 -8.35 17.32
C THR A 105 -11.62 -8.07 15.92
N ALA A 106 -12.18 -9.11 15.28
CA ALA A 106 -12.80 -9.02 13.96
C ALA A 106 -13.84 -7.91 13.88
N THR A 107 -14.63 -7.70 14.94
CA THR A 107 -15.66 -6.64 14.97
C THR A 107 -15.05 -5.23 14.88
N LYS A 108 -13.95 -4.95 15.60
CA LYS A 108 -13.28 -3.63 15.54
C LYS A 108 -12.65 -3.43 14.15
N ILE A 109 -11.99 -4.45 13.63
CA ILE A 109 -11.32 -4.40 12.33
C ILE A 109 -12.32 -4.26 11.17
N THR A 110 -13.44 -4.97 11.22
CA THR A 110 -14.48 -4.89 10.18
C THR A 110 -15.01 -3.46 10.06
N ARG A 111 -15.30 -2.80 11.20
CA ARG A 111 -15.76 -1.41 11.19
C ARG A 111 -14.70 -0.45 10.63
N ASP A 112 -13.43 -0.65 10.99
CA ASP A 112 -12.32 0.17 10.47
C ASP A 112 -12.15 0.00 8.96
N ILE A 113 -12.17 -1.24 8.47
CA ILE A 113 -12.06 -1.55 7.04
C ILE A 113 -13.20 -0.91 6.27
N LEU A 114 -14.46 -1.12 6.70
CA LEU A 114 -15.62 -0.52 6.02
C LEU A 114 -15.54 1.01 5.98
N PHE A 115 -15.13 1.65 7.08
CA PHE A 115 -14.98 3.11 7.13
C PHE A 115 -13.91 3.63 6.15
N ARG A 116 -12.77 2.94 6.06
CA ARG A 116 -11.65 3.35 5.21
C ARG A 116 -11.88 3.04 3.74
N ASP A 117 -12.49 1.88 3.48
CA ASP A 117 -12.78 1.40 2.13
C ASP A 117 -13.90 2.24 1.50
N GLU A 118 -14.94 2.66 2.23
CA GLU A 118 -16.00 3.53 1.70
C GLU A 118 -15.42 4.79 1.03
N LYS A 119 -14.40 5.42 1.64
CA LYS A 119 -13.77 6.63 1.11
C LYS A 119 -12.83 6.37 -0.07
N SER A 120 -12.40 5.13 -0.26
CA SER A 120 -11.42 4.74 -1.27
C SER A 120 -12.01 3.91 -2.40
N TYR A 121 -13.23 3.38 -2.20
CA TYR A 121 -13.87 2.38 -3.03
C TYR A 121 -13.94 2.83 -4.50
N LYS A 122 -14.38 4.08 -4.73
CA LYS A 122 -14.50 4.62 -6.08
C LYS A 122 -13.18 4.59 -6.86
N PHE A 123 -12.06 4.92 -6.21
CA PHE A 123 -10.75 4.90 -6.88
C PHE A 123 -10.34 3.48 -7.29
N ILE A 124 -10.61 2.50 -6.43
CA ILE A 124 -10.30 1.10 -6.69
C ILE A 124 -11.22 0.56 -7.78
N GLU A 125 -12.52 0.87 -7.72
CA GLU A 125 -13.49 0.45 -8.72
C GLU A 125 -13.15 1.00 -10.11
N ASP A 126 -12.81 2.30 -10.20
CA ASP A 126 -12.40 2.94 -11.45
C ASP A 126 -11.07 2.34 -11.97
N ALA A 127 -10.15 2.00 -11.08
CA ALA A 127 -8.89 1.34 -11.46
C ALA A 127 -9.11 -0.07 -12.00
N ILE A 128 -9.96 -0.89 -11.36
CA ILE A 128 -10.23 -2.27 -11.79
C ILE A 128 -10.89 -2.32 -13.18
N LYS A 129 -11.70 -1.30 -13.54
CA LYS A 129 -12.33 -1.23 -14.86
C LYS A 129 -11.34 -1.09 -16.01
N VAL A 130 -10.17 -0.51 -15.75
CA VAL A 130 -9.20 -0.14 -16.80
C VAL A 130 -7.83 -0.81 -16.64
N LEU A 131 -7.58 -1.48 -15.52
CA LEU A 131 -6.30 -2.11 -15.20
C LEU A 131 -6.47 -3.59 -14.85
N THR A 132 -5.43 -4.36 -15.14
CA THR A 132 -5.31 -5.75 -14.68
C THR A 132 -5.30 -5.80 -13.15
N SER A 133 -6.19 -6.61 -12.58
CA SER A 133 -6.24 -6.87 -11.15
C SER A 133 -5.75 -8.28 -10.81
N ILE A 134 -5.03 -8.41 -9.69
CA ILE A 134 -4.61 -9.69 -9.13
C ILE A 134 -5.48 -9.97 -7.91
N ASP A 135 -6.30 -11.00 -7.99
CA ASP A 135 -6.98 -11.53 -6.80
C ASP A 135 -5.98 -12.27 -5.90
N THR A 136 -5.87 -11.78 -4.68
CA THR A 136 -4.99 -12.28 -3.64
C THR A 136 -5.72 -13.03 -2.53
N THR A 137 -7.04 -13.28 -2.66
CA THR A 137 -7.88 -13.88 -1.62
C THR A 137 -7.31 -15.15 -1.02
N TYR A 138 -6.79 -16.05 -1.86
CA TYR A 138 -6.27 -17.36 -1.44
C TYR A 138 -4.74 -17.46 -1.53
N LEU A 139 -4.05 -16.32 -1.59
CA LEU A 139 -2.60 -16.29 -1.75
C LEU A 139 -1.88 -16.06 -0.42
N SER A 140 -0.82 -16.81 -0.20
CA SER A 140 0.19 -16.50 0.80
C SER A 140 0.98 -15.25 0.44
N ILE A 141 1.76 -14.70 1.38
CA ILE A 141 2.68 -13.56 1.12
C ILE A 141 3.62 -13.89 -0.05
N ASN A 142 4.30 -15.02 0.00
CA ASN A 142 5.24 -15.45 -1.03
C ASN A 142 4.57 -15.63 -2.41
N GLN A 143 3.33 -16.11 -2.45
CA GLN A 143 2.59 -16.25 -3.71
C GLN A 143 2.17 -14.90 -4.29
N ARG A 144 1.80 -13.93 -3.44
CA ARG A 144 1.50 -12.55 -3.85
C ARG A 144 2.73 -11.91 -4.48
N GLU A 145 3.89 -12.00 -3.82
CA GLU A 145 5.15 -11.47 -4.33
C GLU A 145 5.51 -12.06 -5.69
N ARG A 146 5.45 -13.39 -5.81
CA ARG A 146 5.74 -14.09 -7.07
C ARG A 146 4.82 -13.65 -8.21
N ARG A 147 3.51 -13.51 -7.95
CA ARG A 147 2.55 -13.04 -8.97
C ARG A 147 2.82 -11.60 -9.39
N SER A 148 3.12 -10.69 -8.45
CA SER A 148 3.47 -9.31 -8.78
C SER A 148 4.75 -9.22 -9.62
N ILE A 149 5.78 -9.99 -9.27
CA ILE A 149 7.03 -10.05 -10.04
C ILE A 149 6.80 -10.67 -11.42
N ALA A 150 5.94 -11.68 -11.54
CA ALA A 150 5.61 -12.30 -12.82
C ALA A 150 4.93 -11.30 -13.77
N MET A 151 3.95 -10.52 -13.29
CA MET A 151 3.35 -9.43 -14.08
C MET A 151 4.40 -8.41 -14.53
N TRP A 152 5.29 -8.01 -13.62
CA TRP A 152 6.37 -7.07 -13.95
C TRP A 152 7.26 -7.57 -15.11
N LYS A 153 7.53 -8.89 -15.17
CA LYS A 153 8.34 -9.49 -16.23
C LYS A 153 7.61 -9.58 -17.58
N VAL A 154 6.29 -9.78 -17.58
CA VAL A 154 5.49 -9.87 -18.81
C VAL A 154 5.43 -8.51 -19.50
N ASP A 155 5.20 -7.44 -18.75
CA ASP A 155 5.08 -6.09 -19.30
C ASP A 155 6.40 -5.52 -19.84
N ILE A 156 7.56 -5.99 -19.38
CA ILE A 156 8.89 -5.58 -19.91
C ILE A 156 9.26 -6.35 -21.20
N ALA A 157 8.68 -7.53 -21.40
CA ALA A 157 9.02 -8.42 -22.51
C ALA A 157 8.17 -8.19 -23.77
N GLY A 158 7.08 -7.41 -23.66
CA GLY A 158 6.23 -6.99 -24.78
C GLY A 158 6.54 -5.57 -25.24
#